data_AF-A0A7Y2DV97-F1
#
_entry.id   AF-A0A7Y2DV97-F1
#
_cell.length_a   1.000
_cell.length_b   1.000
_cell.length_c   1.000
_cell.angle_alpha   90.00
_cell.angle_beta   90.00
_cell.angle_gamma   90.00
#
_symmetry.space_group_name_H-M   'P 1'
#
loop_
_entity.id
_entity.type
_entity.pdbx_description
1 polymer ?
#
loop_
_entity_poly.entity_id
_entity_poly.type
_entity_poly.pdbx_seq_one_letter_code
_entity_poly.pdbx_strand_id
1 'polypeptide(L)'
;MNRILWIATIGALLFSIGCRYDMQDQPRLKPYKESDFFADGKSMQDPPEGTVARGKLNEDKAFYTGKKENADPNVQVETTTDATGNTLVSSFPNAVEEFPIPVTKELVDRGQERYNI
;
A
#
# COMPACT_ATOMS: atom_id res chain seq x y z
N MET A 1 -22.65 -34.19 -46.81
CA MET A 1 -22.63 -33.08 -45.83
C MET A 1 -22.59 -33.55 -44.39
N ASN A 2 -23.52 -34.40 -43.93
CA ASN A 2 -23.64 -34.77 -42.50
C ASN A 2 -22.37 -35.40 -41.86
N ARG A 3 -21.62 -36.24 -42.58
CA ARG A 3 -20.42 -36.91 -42.03
C ARG A 3 -19.28 -35.97 -41.65
N ILE A 4 -19.08 -34.87 -42.39
CA ILE A 4 -18.05 -33.86 -42.10
C ILE A 4 -18.45 -33.05 -40.84
N LEU A 5 -19.75 -32.81 -40.68
CA LEU A 5 -20.32 -32.10 -39.54
C LEU A 5 -20.18 -32.90 -38.23
N TRP A 6 -20.31 -34.24 -38.29
CA TRP A 6 -20.03 -35.15 -37.16
C TRP A 6 -18.55 -35.24 -36.80
N ILE A 7 -17.64 -35.23 -37.79
CA ILE A 7 -16.19 -35.27 -37.52
C ILE A 7 -15.72 -33.95 -36.89
N ALA A 8 -16.22 -32.81 -37.38
CA ALA A 8 -15.89 -31.50 -36.82
C ALA A 8 -16.40 -31.33 -35.37
N THR A 9 -17.60 -31.83 -35.06
CA THR A 9 -18.16 -31.79 -33.70
C THR A 9 -17.42 -32.71 -32.74
N ILE A 10 -17.05 -33.92 -33.15
CA ILE A 10 -16.24 -34.84 -32.33
C ILE A 10 -14.84 -34.27 -32.09
N GLY A 11 -14.22 -33.67 -33.11
CA GLY A 11 -12.93 -32.98 -32.99
C GLY A 11 -12.95 -31.82 -32.01
N ALA A 12 -14.01 -31.00 -32.03
CA ALA A 12 -14.20 -29.91 -31.08
C ALA A 12 -14.41 -30.41 -29.64
N LEU A 13 -15.14 -31.51 -29.45
CA LEU A 13 -15.39 -32.11 -28.14
C LEU A 13 -14.09 -32.68 -27.53
N LEU A 14 -13.26 -33.34 -28.34
CA LEU A 14 -11.95 -33.87 -27.91
C LEU A 14 -10.99 -32.76 -27.45
N PHE A 15 -11.01 -31.58 -28.07
CA PHE A 15 -10.17 -30.45 -27.66
C PHE A 15 -10.58 -29.83 -26.30
N SER A 16 -11.83 -29.99 -25.88
CA SER A 16 -12.31 -29.45 -24.60
C SER A 16 -11.85 -30.24 -23.35
N ILE A 17 -11.36 -31.48 -23.53
CA ILE A 17 -10.96 -32.38 -22.41
C ILE A 17 -9.58 -32.00 -21.84
N GLY A 18 -8.81 -31.15 -22.53
CA GLY A 18 -7.46 -30.74 -22.11
C GLY A 18 -7.40 -29.67 -21.01
N CYS A 19 -8.50 -28.99 -20.69
CA CYS A 19 -8.52 -27.99 -19.61
C CYS A 19 -8.49 -28.66 -18.24
N ARG A 20 -7.33 -28.67 -17.57
CA ARG A 20 -7.15 -29.20 -16.20
C ARG A 20 -6.92 -28.06 -15.21
N TYR A 21 -7.55 -28.13 -14.03
CA TYR A 21 -7.42 -27.15 -12.95
C TYR A 21 -6.82 -27.82 -11.71
N ASP A 22 -5.53 -28.13 -11.77
CA ASP A 22 -4.81 -28.92 -10.74
C ASP A 22 -4.00 -28.02 -9.80
N MET A 23 -3.37 -26.97 -10.34
CA MET A 23 -2.47 -26.08 -9.57
C MET A 23 -2.61 -24.59 -9.88
N GLN A 24 -3.62 -24.20 -10.67
CA GLN A 24 -3.94 -22.81 -10.99
C GLN A 24 -4.44 -22.07 -9.74
N ASP A 25 -5.35 -22.71 -9.00
CA ASP A 25 -5.65 -22.33 -7.63
C ASP A 25 -5.08 -23.34 -6.65
N GLN A 26 -4.26 -22.86 -5.73
CA GLN A 26 -3.58 -23.70 -4.75
C GLN A 26 -4.22 -23.47 -3.39
N PRO A 27 -4.25 -24.48 -2.50
CA PRO A 27 -4.83 -24.38 -1.16
C PRO A 27 -3.98 -23.55 -0.18
N ARG A 28 -3.18 -22.59 -0.67
CA ARG A 28 -2.44 -21.61 0.15
C ARG A 28 -3.07 -20.23 0.01
N LEU A 29 -3.05 -19.47 1.09
CA LEU A 29 -3.46 -18.07 1.06
C LEU A 29 -2.40 -17.25 0.32
N LYS A 30 -2.81 -16.60 -0.78
CA LYS A 30 -1.99 -15.64 -1.52
C LYS A 30 -2.32 -14.23 -1.03
N PRO A 31 -1.40 -13.25 -1.18
CA PRO A 31 -1.72 -11.85 -0.94
C PRO A 31 -3.01 -11.41 -1.65
N TYR A 32 -3.92 -10.76 -0.92
CA TYR A 32 -5.22 -10.29 -1.40
C TYR A 32 -6.18 -11.38 -1.90
N LYS A 33 -6.01 -12.64 -1.47
CA LYS A 33 -7.00 -13.71 -1.70
C LYS A 33 -8.13 -13.62 -0.67
N GLU A 34 -9.35 -13.95 -1.08
CA GLU A 34 -10.48 -14.15 -0.18
C GLU A 34 -10.24 -15.36 0.75
N SER A 35 -10.84 -15.34 1.94
CA SER A 35 -10.73 -16.41 2.93
C SER A 35 -12.05 -16.61 3.67
N ASP A 36 -12.64 -17.79 3.55
CA ASP A 36 -13.88 -18.17 4.25
C ASP A 36 -13.69 -18.41 5.76
N PHE A 37 -12.45 -18.43 6.24
CA PHE A 37 -12.14 -18.67 7.65
C PHE A 37 -12.45 -17.47 8.56
N PHE A 38 -12.27 -16.24 8.07
CA PHE A 38 -12.45 -15.02 8.86
C PHE A 38 -13.78 -14.34 8.48
N ALA A 39 -14.45 -13.71 9.46
CA ALA A 39 -15.76 -13.08 9.25
C ALA A 39 -15.73 -11.90 8.26
N ASP A 40 -14.56 -11.30 8.04
CA ASP A 40 -14.33 -10.18 7.12
C ASP A 40 -13.94 -10.62 5.71
N GLY A 41 -13.82 -11.93 5.46
CA GLY A 41 -13.45 -12.51 4.16
C GLY A 41 -11.99 -12.28 3.75
N LYS A 42 -11.16 -11.65 4.60
CA LYS A 42 -9.78 -11.28 4.25
C LYS A 42 -8.80 -12.36 4.67
N SER A 43 -7.92 -12.76 3.75
CA SER A 43 -6.74 -13.56 4.11
C SER A 43 -5.65 -12.75 4.82
N MET A 44 -5.64 -11.42 4.64
CA MET A 44 -4.72 -10.50 5.28
C MET A 44 -5.37 -9.85 6.50
N GLN A 45 -4.78 -10.08 7.67
CA GLN A 45 -5.25 -9.55 8.95
C GLN A 45 -4.31 -8.46 9.43
N ASP A 46 -4.88 -7.42 10.06
CA ASP A 46 -4.09 -6.34 10.61
C ASP A 46 -3.29 -6.84 11.83
N PRO A 47 -2.00 -6.45 11.96
CA PRO A 47 -1.22 -6.81 13.13
C PRO A 47 -1.79 -6.13 14.40
N PRO A 48 -1.62 -6.73 15.59
CA PRO A 48 -2.01 -6.10 16.84
C PRO A 48 -1.36 -4.72 17.03
N GLU A 49 -2.03 -3.82 17.73
CA GLU A 49 -1.49 -2.49 18.03
C GLU A 49 -0.15 -2.58 18.78
N GLY A 50 0.77 -1.65 18.47
CA GLY A 50 2.11 -1.63 19.05
C GLY A 50 3.08 -2.67 18.49
N THR A 51 2.67 -3.48 17.49
CA THR A 51 3.56 -4.44 16.83
C THR A 51 4.65 -3.72 16.03
N VAL A 52 5.92 -3.99 16.36
CA VAL A 52 7.08 -3.51 15.60
C VAL A 52 7.77 -4.68 14.90
N ALA A 53 7.80 -4.66 13.58
CA ALA A 53 8.46 -5.70 12.79
C ALA A 53 9.99 -5.59 12.86
N ARG A 54 10.69 -6.73 12.71
CA ARG A 54 12.16 -6.76 12.66
C ARG A 54 12.66 -5.92 11.48
N GLY A 55 13.61 -5.02 11.75
CA GLY A 55 14.15 -4.09 10.74
C GLY A 55 13.21 -2.92 10.40
N LYS A 56 12.10 -2.77 11.12
CA LYS A 56 11.17 -1.63 11.03
C LYS A 56 11.11 -0.84 12.34
N LEU A 57 12.16 -0.92 13.15
CA LEU A 57 12.35 0.01 14.24
C LEU A 57 12.71 1.37 13.64
N ASN A 58 11.83 2.34 13.79
CA ASN A 58 12.01 3.69 13.26
C ASN A 58 12.90 4.51 14.22
N GLU A 59 14.20 4.21 14.24
CA GLU A 59 15.17 4.86 15.13
C GLU A 59 15.32 6.36 14.84
N ASP A 60 15.46 6.72 13.56
CA ASP A 60 15.52 8.12 13.13
C ASP A 60 14.12 8.73 12.96
N LYS A 61 13.66 9.42 14.01
CA LYS A 61 12.35 10.08 14.02
C LYS A 61 12.20 11.15 12.95
N ALA A 62 13.27 11.86 12.59
CA ALA A 62 13.24 12.88 11.55
C ALA A 62 13.00 12.24 10.17
N PHE A 63 13.71 11.15 9.87
CA PHE A 63 13.58 10.42 8.61
C PHE A 63 12.20 9.76 8.43
N TYR A 64 11.67 9.10 9.47
CA TYR A 64 10.41 8.35 9.35
C TYR A 64 9.15 9.17 9.59
N THR A 65 9.21 10.26 10.37
CA THR A 65 8.01 11.02 10.78
C THR A 65 8.04 12.50 10.44
N GLY A 66 9.20 13.04 10.01
CA GLY A 66 9.38 14.47 9.76
C GLY A 66 9.36 15.33 11.03
N LYS A 67 9.46 14.72 12.22
CA LYS A 67 9.46 15.42 13.52
C LYS A 67 10.86 15.46 14.13
N LYS A 68 11.19 16.59 14.79
CA LYS A 68 12.41 16.75 15.58
C LYS A 68 12.44 15.70 16.70
N GLU A 69 13.64 15.17 16.98
CA GLU A 69 13.86 14.18 18.04
C GLU A 69 13.49 14.77 19.40
N ASN A 70 14.07 15.95 19.69
CA ASN A 70 13.79 16.75 20.87
C ASN A 70 12.72 17.80 20.53
N ALA A 71 11.47 17.46 20.82
CA ALA A 71 10.35 18.37 20.70
C ALA A 71 10.34 19.29 21.92
N ASP A 72 10.44 20.60 21.73
CA ASP A 72 10.30 21.56 22.83
C ASP A 72 8.83 21.51 23.32
N PRO A 73 8.56 21.00 24.55
CA PRO A 73 7.19 20.78 25.01
C PRO A 73 6.42 22.08 25.27
N ASN A 74 7.12 23.23 25.24
CA ASN A 74 6.56 24.54 25.58
C ASN A 74 6.24 25.41 24.36
N VAL A 75 6.55 24.97 23.13
CA VAL A 75 6.28 25.78 21.93
C VAL A 75 4.81 25.59 21.55
N GLN A 76 4.06 26.69 21.65
CA GLN A 76 2.63 26.71 21.35
C GLN A 76 2.42 26.60 19.84
N VAL A 77 1.40 25.84 19.44
CA VAL A 77 0.97 25.76 18.04
C VAL A 77 0.34 27.10 17.68
N GLU A 78 0.99 27.87 16.80
CA GLU A 78 0.38 29.11 16.30
C GLU A 78 -0.79 28.76 15.38
N THR A 79 -1.96 29.31 15.73
CA THR A 79 -3.18 29.20 14.93
C THR A 79 -3.60 30.59 14.47
N THR A 80 -3.84 30.74 13.18
CA THR A 80 -4.36 31.98 12.59
C THR A 80 -5.83 31.80 12.24
N THR A 81 -6.67 32.77 12.61
CA THR A 81 -8.09 32.77 12.27
C THR A 81 -8.30 33.50 10.96
N ASP A 82 -8.85 32.81 9.96
CA ASP A 82 -9.25 33.43 8.68
C ASP A 82 -10.38 34.44 8.89
N ALA A 83 -10.53 35.39 7.96
CA ALA A 83 -11.62 36.37 7.96
C ALA A 83 -13.04 35.74 7.95
N THR A 84 -13.14 34.45 7.61
CA THR A 84 -14.38 33.65 7.60
C THR A 84 -14.61 32.89 8.92
N GLY A 85 -13.70 33.03 9.90
CA GLY A 85 -13.84 32.41 11.23
C GLY A 85 -13.26 31.00 11.37
N ASN A 86 -12.51 30.52 10.38
CA ASN A 86 -11.86 29.20 10.44
C ASN A 86 -10.49 29.29 11.13
N THR A 87 -10.20 28.39 12.06
CA THR A 87 -8.89 28.26 12.71
C THR A 87 -7.94 27.44 11.84
N LEU A 88 -6.92 28.08 11.28
CA LEU A 88 -5.85 27.43 10.54
C LEU A 88 -4.64 27.22 11.45
N VAL A 89 -4.05 26.03 11.43
CA VAL A 89 -2.76 25.77 12.07
C VAL A 89 -1.67 26.32 11.17
N SER A 90 -1.00 27.39 11.60
CA SER A 90 0.03 28.09 10.82
C SER A 90 1.46 27.71 11.22
N SER A 91 1.65 27.04 12.36
CA SER A 91 2.97 26.59 12.81
C SER A 91 2.98 25.14 13.28
N PHE A 92 4.00 24.39 12.84
CA PHE A 92 4.30 23.03 13.28
C PHE A 92 5.62 23.03 14.07
N PRO A 93 5.59 23.32 15.38
CA PRO A 93 6.81 23.60 16.15
C PRO A 93 7.79 22.43 16.23
N ASN A 94 7.27 21.20 16.08
CA ASN A 94 8.07 19.98 16.15
C ASN A 94 8.47 19.43 14.77
N ALA A 95 8.18 20.15 13.67
CA ALA A 95 8.56 19.72 12.33
C ALA A 95 10.06 19.98 12.07
N VAL A 96 10.69 19.11 11.29
CA VAL A 96 12.04 19.33 10.77
C VAL A 96 11.97 20.28 9.58
N GLU A 97 12.91 21.22 9.48
CA GLU A 97 12.93 22.27 8.44
C GLU A 97 13.70 21.84 7.18
N GLU A 98 14.57 20.84 7.29
CA GLU A 98 15.40 20.33 6.20
C GLU A 98 15.19 18.82 5.99
N PHE A 99 15.42 18.35 4.76
CA PHE A 99 15.36 16.92 4.48
C PHE A 99 16.51 16.17 5.16
N PRO A 100 16.25 15.09 5.92
CA PRO A 100 17.28 14.33 6.63
C PRO A 100 18.11 13.42 5.71
N ILE A 101 17.88 13.49 4.40
CA ILE A 101 18.62 12.75 3.37
C ILE A 101 19.16 13.70 2.31
N PRO A 102 20.31 13.37 1.70
CA PRO A 102 20.87 14.19 0.64
C PRO A 102 19.91 14.25 -0.55
N VAL A 103 19.57 15.46 -0.99
CA VAL A 103 18.72 15.69 -2.15
C VAL A 103 19.55 15.52 -3.43
N THR A 104 19.69 14.27 -3.86
CA THR A 104 20.38 13.92 -5.11
C THR A 104 19.47 14.12 -6.31
N LYS A 105 20.05 14.28 -7.51
CA LYS A 105 19.26 14.38 -8.76
C LYS A 105 18.33 13.18 -8.95
N GLU A 106 18.83 11.97 -8.72
CA GLU A 106 18.04 10.73 -8.83
C GLU A 106 16.83 10.75 -7.89
N LEU A 107 17.00 11.27 -6.68
CA LEU A 107 15.91 11.39 -5.72
C LEU A 107 14.85 12.39 -6.18
N VAL A 108 15.26 13.51 -6.77
CA VAL A 108 14.34 14.53 -7.31
C VAL A 108 13.56 13.98 -8.51
N ASP A 109 14.25 13.31 -9.44
CA ASP A 109 13.62 12.70 -10.62
C ASP A 109 12.57 11.65 -10.20
N ARG A 110 12.92 10.78 -9.23
CA ARG A 110 11.97 9.84 -8.62
C ARG A 110 10.81 10.54 -7.90
N GLY A 111 11.08 11.67 -7.25
CA GLY A 111 10.06 12.50 -6.61
C GLY A 111 9.03 13.02 -7.63
N GLN A 112 9.51 13.51 -8.78
CA GLN A 112 8.65 13.98 -9.86
C GLN A 112 7.78 12.84 -10.43
N GLU A 113 8.35 11.64 -10.63
CA GLU A 113 7.58 10.46 -11.05
C GLU A 113 6.47 10.08 -10.05
N ARG A 114 6.73 10.22 -8.75
CA ARG A 114 5.75 9.91 -7.69
C ARG A 114 4.68 10.99 -7.51
N TYR A 115 4.99 12.23 -7.86
CA TYR A 115 4.04 13.34 -7.79
C TYR A 115 3.05 13.34 -8.97
N ASN A 116 3.51 12.95 -10.17
CA ASN A 116 2.73 13.00 -11.42
C ASN A 116 1.84 11.76 -11.67
N ILE A 117 1.50 10.99 -10.62
CA ILE A 117 0.57 9.85 -10.71
C ILE A 117 -0.87 10.36 -10.54
#